data_AF-A0A0K1R996-F1
#
_entry.id   AF-A0A0K1R996-F1
#
_cell.length_a   1.000
_cell.length_b   1.000
_cell.length_c   1.000
_cell.angle_alpha   90.00
_cell.angle_beta   90.00
_cell.angle_gamma   90.00
#
_symmetry.space_group_name_H-M   'P 1'
#
loop_
_entity.id
_entity.type
_entity.pdbx_description
1 polymer ?
#
loop_
_entity_poly.entity_id
_entity_poly.type
_entity_poly.pdbx_seq_one_letter_code
_entity_poly.pdbx_strand_id
1 'polypeptide(L)'
;MTEEVVSKSVYEVGRPATFFWREETHGKHIESAAVKIIARLGERYDLNQFLIDNLTTEIEQRLKRAERGKLRPILEVRKIVGQGAGKIFEIKWDNLTVSHKDPVTGLYEQELVFVRLYYYQSKNALSHINLWGVGLWVHEKEIVPGNDEETRRLQNKEISKAAEYHSNHFEQRWNVSELQHDQQENGGLKWQMA
;
A
#
# COMPACT_ATOMS: atom_id res chain seq x y z
N MET A 1 -3.02 25.35 18.75
CA MET A 1 -3.65 24.74 17.55
C MET A 1 -3.04 25.41 16.35
N THR A 2 -2.15 24.73 15.62
CA THR A 2 -1.73 25.20 14.30
C THR A 2 -1.21 24.02 13.49
N GLU A 3 -1.85 23.85 12.33
CA GLU A 3 -1.43 23.09 11.16
C GLU A 3 -1.25 21.58 11.32
N GLU A 4 -2.39 20.91 11.31
CA GLU A 4 -2.50 19.62 10.62
C GLU A 4 -2.17 19.86 9.14
N VAL A 5 -0.87 19.91 8.82
CA VAL A 5 -0.41 19.82 7.43
C VAL A 5 -0.99 18.52 6.91
N VAL A 6 -1.96 18.63 5.99
CA VAL A 6 -2.40 17.51 5.16
C VAL A 6 -1.18 17.07 4.39
N SER A 7 -0.41 16.14 4.98
CA SER A 7 0.76 15.55 4.35
C SER A 7 0.28 14.91 3.06
N LYS A 8 0.66 15.52 1.93
CA LYS A 8 0.50 14.92 0.61
C LYS A 8 1.26 13.60 0.57
N SER A 9 0.81 12.69 -0.28
CA SER A 9 1.56 11.48 -0.59
C SER A 9 2.92 11.84 -1.23
N VAL A 10 4.00 11.17 -0.85
CA VAL A 10 5.28 11.28 -1.59
C VAL A 10 5.17 10.84 -3.06
N TYR A 11 4.15 10.07 -3.40
CA TYR A 11 3.90 9.57 -4.76
C TYR A 11 2.99 10.47 -5.60
N GLU A 12 2.52 11.61 -5.08
CA GLU A 12 1.68 12.58 -5.80
C GLU A 12 2.33 13.97 -5.95
N VAL A 13 3.55 14.18 -5.43
CA VAL A 13 4.21 15.51 -5.39
C VAL A 13 5.04 15.83 -6.64
N GLY A 14 4.98 15.03 -7.70
CA GLY A 14 5.66 15.28 -8.97
C GLY A 14 7.19 15.14 -8.93
N ARG A 15 7.72 14.44 -7.92
CA ARG A 15 9.16 14.20 -7.74
C ARG A 15 9.44 12.72 -7.50
N PRO A 16 10.67 12.26 -7.79
CA PRO A 16 11.05 10.89 -7.50
C PRO A 16 10.93 10.56 -5.99
N ALA A 17 10.41 9.38 -5.70
CA ALA A 17 10.36 8.81 -4.36
C ALA A 17 10.57 7.30 -4.45
N THR A 18 11.41 6.71 -3.62
CA THR A 18 11.69 5.27 -3.70
C THR A 18 10.59 4.46 -3.04
N PHE A 19 10.12 3.40 -3.72
CA PHE A 19 9.19 2.44 -3.13
C PHE A 19 9.94 1.27 -2.52
N PHE A 20 9.62 0.97 -1.26
CA PHE A 20 10.11 -0.18 -0.53
C PHE A 20 8.96 -1.11 -0.17
N TRP A 21 9.23 -2.41 -0.16
CA TRP A 21 8.34 -3.45 0.35
C TRP A 21 8.93 -4.06 1.63
N ARG A 22 8.15 -4.09 2.73
CA ARG A 22 8.66 -4.48 4.07
C ARG A 22 9.13 -5.93 4.21
N GLU A 23 8.82 -6.81 3.25
CA GLU A 23 9.23 -8.22 3.30
C GLU A 23 10.37 -8.51 2.32
N GLU A 24 10.90 -7.48 1.64
CA GLU A 24 11.96 -7.61 0.62
C GLU A 24 13.32 -7.16 1.15
N THR A 25 14.37 -7.91 0.81
CA THR A 25 15.74 -7.76 1.36
C THR A 25 16.86 -7.75 0.29
N HIS A 26 16.52 -7.91 -0.99
CA HIS A 26 17.42 -8.02 -2.15
C HIS A 26 17.18 -6.89 -3.17
N GLY A 27 16.53 -5.80 -2.77
CA GLY A 27 16.33 -4.60 -3.59
C GLY A 27 15.27 -4.69 -4.69
N LYS A 28 14.53 -5.81 -4.80
CA LYS A 28 13.46 -6.01 -5.81
C LYS A 28 12.07 -5.66 -5.28
N HIS A 29 11.94 -4.46 -4.70
CA HIS A 29 10.76 -4.10 -3.91
C HIS A 29 9.46 -4.04 -4.71
N ILE A 30 9.50 -3.57 -5.96
CA ILE A 30 8.30 -3.47 -6.82
C ILE A 30 7.84 -4.87 -7.22
N GLU A 31 8.76 -5.71 -7.66
CA GLU A 31 8.50 -7.09 -8.09
C GLU A 31 7.93 -7.90 -6.92
N SER A 32 8.54 -7.79 -5.74
CA SER A 32 8.08 -8.53 -4.56
C SER A 32 6.73 -8.05 -4.04
N ALA A 33 6.43 -6.76 -4.14
CA ALA A 33 5.08 -6.25 -3.86
C ALA A 33 4.06 -6.79 -4.87
N ALA A 34 4.41 -6.86 -6.17
CA ALA A 34 3.54 -7.43 -7.19
C ALA A 34 3.23 -8.91 -6.94
N VAL A 35 4.27 -9.71 -6.63
CA VAL A 35 4.11 -11.12 -6.23
C VAL A 35 3.19 -11.24 -5.02
N LYS A 36 3.32 -10.37 -4.01
CA LYS A 36 2.45 -10.40 -2.83
C LYS A 36 0.99 -10.09 -3.17
N ILE A 37 0.74 -9.10 -4.02
CA ILE A 37 -0.61 -8.74 -4.47
C ILE A 37 -1.24 -9.89 -5.24
N ILE A 38 -0.51 -10.50 -6.16
CA ILE A 38 -0.99 -11.63 -6.96
C ILE A 38 -1.28 -12.84 -6.08
N ALA A 39 -0.38 -13.16 -5.14
CA ALA A 39 -0.60 -14.23 -4.18
C ALA A 39 -1.87 -14.00 -3.36
N ARG A 40 -2.13 -12.76 -2.93
CA ARG A 40 -3.36 -12.40 -2.21
C ARG A 40 -4.61 -12.62 -3.05
N LEU A 41 -4.59 -12.25 -4.33
CA LEU A 41 -5.71 -12.49 -5.24
C LEU A 41 -5.89 -13.99 -5.51
N GLY A 42 -4.80 -14.75 -5.64
CA GLY A 42 -4.81 -16.20 -5.82
C GLY A 42 -5.39 -16.99 -4.63
N GLU A 43 -5.59 -16.35 -3.46
CA GLU A 43 -6.33 -16.97 -2.34
C GLU A 43 -7.83 -17.15 -2.64
N ARG A 44 -8.37 -16.38 -3.60
CA ARG A 44 -9.81 -16.34 -3.90
C ARG A 44 -10.13 -16.60 -5.38
N TYR A 45 -9.18 -16.36 -6.27
CA TYR A 45 -9.38 -16.35 -7.71
C TYR A 45 -8.51 -17.38 -8.41
N ASP A 46 -9.03 -17.91 -9.51
CA ASP A 46 -8.29 -18.80 -10.40
C ASP A 46 -7.49 -17.94 -11.39
N LEU A 47 -6.20 -17.76 -11.12
CA LEU A 47 -5.31 -16.95 -11.95
C LEU A 47 -4.48 -17.85 -12.88
N ASN A 48 -4.81 -17.85 -14.17
CA ASN A 48 -3.95 -18.46 -15.18
C ASN A 48 -2.72 -17.57 -15.48
N GLN A 49 -1.72 -18.12 -16.18
CA GLN A 49 -0.47 -17.41 -16.45
C GLN A 49 -0.69 -16.07 -17.17
N PHE A 50 -1.62 -16.02 -18.13
CA PHE A 50 -1.94 -14.79 -18.85
C PHE A 50 -2.47 -13.68 -17.92
N LEU A 51 -3.36 -14.03 -16.98
CA LEU A 51 -3.84 -13.09 -15.97
C LEU A 51 -2.73 -12.67 -15.02
N ILE A 52 -1.88 -13.59 -14.59
CA ILE A 52 -0.72 -13.30 -13.74
C ILE A 52 0.20 -12.27 -14.41
N ASP A 53 0.53 -12.45 -15.70
CA ASP A 53 1.41 -11.55 -16.44
C ASP A 53 0.79 -10.15 -16.61
N ASN A 54 -0.51 -10.09 -16.89
CA ASN A 54 -1.25 -8.82 -17.01
C ASN A 54 -1.33 -8.08 -15.68
N LEU A 55 -1.69 -8.78 -14.60
CA LEU A 55 -1.75 -8.22 -13.24
C LEU A 55 -0.38 -7.71 -12.81
N THR A 56 0.68 -8.52 -13.02
CA THR A 56 2.07 -8.12 -12.72
C THR A 56 2.40 -6.82 -13.43
N THR A 57 2.15 -6.76 -14.74
CA THR A 57 2.44 -5.58 -15.55
C THR A 57 1.69 -4.34 -15.04
N GLU A 58 0.40 -4.46 -14.75
CA GLU A 58 -0.40 -3.32 -14.28
C GLU A 58 0.05 -2.83 -12.89
N ILE A 59 0.33 -3.75 -11.97
CA ILE A 59 0.79 -3.44 -10.62
C ILE A 59 2.15 -2.75 -10.66
N GLU A 60 3.11 -3.34 -11.36
CA GLU A 60 4.46 -2.78 -11.46
C GLU A 60 4.44 -1.42 -12.14
N GLN A 61 3.65 -1.23 -13.21
CA GLN A 61 3.54 0.08 -13.87
C GLN A 61 2.97 1.15 -12.93
N ARG A 62 1.99 0.80 -12.08
CA ARG A 62 1.46 1.70 -11.06
C ARG A 62 2.54 2.09 -10.06
N LEU A 63 3.30 1.13 -9.55
CA LEU A 63 4.38 1.37 -8.58
C LEU A 63 5.54 2.16 -9.20
N LYS A 64 5.95 1.85 -10.44
CA LYS A 64 6.95 2.62 -11.20
C LYS A 64 6.49 4.06 -11.46
N ARG A 65 5.17 4.29 -11.65
CA ARG A 65 4.60 5.65 -11.70
C ARG A 65 4.60 6.33 -10.34
N ALA A 66 4.35 5.58 -9.27
CA ALA A 66 4.45 6.07 -7.91
C ALA A 66 5.86 6.57 -7.62
N GLU A 67 6.89 5.80 -8.02
CA GLU A 67 8.28 6.22 -7.81
C GLU A 67 8.68 7.49 -8.55
N ARG A 68 7.91 7.87 -9.59
CA ARG A 68 8.11 9.12 -10.33
C ARG A 68 7.31 10.28 -9.75
N GLY A 69 6.56 10.06 -8.67
CA GLY A 69 5.66 11.06 -8.07
C GLY A 69 4.44 11.37 -8.94
N LYS A 70 4.01 10.42 -9.79
CA LYS A 70 2.98 10.62 -10.83
C LYS A 70 1.66 9.91 -10.54
N LEU A 71 1.38 9.53 -9.29
CA LEU A 71 0.04 9.05 -8.94
C LEU A 71 -0.94 10.21 -8.87
N ARG A 72 -2.17 9.97 -9.33
CA ARG A 72 -3.28 10.92 -9.26
C ARG A 72 -3.93 10.83 -7.88
N PRO A 73 -3.98 11.95 -7.12
CA PRO A 73 -4.67 12.00 -5.83
C PRO A 73 -6.13 11.52 -5.94
N ILE A 74 -6.66 10.92 -4.87
CA ILE A 74 -8.03 10.39 -4.73
C ILE A 74 -8.30 9.15 -5.60
N LEU A 75 -7.93 9.21 -6.88
CA LEU A 75 -8.09 8.12 -7.84
C LEU A 75 -7.14 6.97 -7.54
N GLU A 76 -5.85 7.28 -7.40
CA GLU A 76 -4.77 6.28 -7.32
C GLU A 76 -4.07 6.30 -5.96
N VAL A 77 -4.11 7.41 -5.22
CA VAL A 77 -3.46 7.53 -3.91
C VAL A 77 -4.24 8.44 -2.95
N ARG A 78 -4.27 8.11 -1.66
CA ARG A 78 -4.86 8.97 -0.62
C ARG A 78 -4.23 8.78 0.76
N LYS A 79 -4.26 9.83 1.58
CA LYS A 79 -3.99 9.73 3.03
C LYS A 79 -5.17 9.07 3.73
N ILE A 80 -4.90 8.18 4.68
CA ILE A 80 -5.93 7.65 5.58
C ILE A 80 -6.05 8.58 6.80
N VAL A 81 -7.28 8.99 7.13
CA VAL A 81 -7.58 9.88 8.25
C VAL A 81 -8.34 9.08 9.31
N GLY A 82 -7.87 9.08 10.57
CA GLY A 82 -8.48 8.33 11.68
C GLY A 82 -7.50 7.88 12.78
N GLN A 83 -8.01 7.25 13.84
CA GLN A 83 -7.19 6.76 14.96
C GLN A 83 -6.16 5.72 14.50
N GLY A 84 -4.89 5.93 14.86
CA GLY A 84 -3.77 5.05 14.47
C GLY A 84 -3.23 5.25 13.04
N ALA A 85 -3.94 6.01 12.19
CA ALA A 85 -3.61 6.17 10.77
C ALA A 85 -2.77 7.41 10.44
N GLY A 86 -2.27 8.14 11.44
CA GLY A 86 -1.70 9.50 11.27
C GLY A 86 -0.59 9.64 10.20
N LYS A 87 -0.02 8.52 9.73
CA LYS A 87 1.03 8.47 8.71
C LYS A 87 0.85 7.35 7.68
N ILE A 88 -0.34 6.76 7.58
CA ILE A 88 -0.64 5.69 6.62
C ILE A 88 -1.34 6.27 5.40
N PHE A 89 -0.90 5.82 4.24
CA PHE A 89 -1.41 6.18 2.94
C PHE A 89 -1.82 4.93 2.19
N GLU A 90 -2.60 5.09 1.14
CA GLU A 90 -3.18 4.01 0.35
C GLU A 90 -2.87 4.24 -1.13
N ILE A 91 -2.33 3.23 -1.82
CA ILE A 91 -2.33 3.13 -3.29
C ILE A 91 -3.51 2.24 -3.71
N LYS A 92 -4.23 2.64 -4.76
CA LYS A 92 -5.47 2.03 -5.21
C LYS A 92 -5.35 1.41 -6.60
N TRP A 93 -5.96 0.23 -6.76
CA TRP A 93 -6.39 -0.32 -8.03
C TRP A 93 -7.89 -0.60 -7.93
N ASP A 94 -8.68 -0.09 -8.87
CA ASP A 94 -10.15 -0.17 -8.80
C ASP A 94 -10.74 -1.08 -9.87
N ASN A 95 -9.89 -1.74 -10.66
CA ASN A 95 -10.27 -2.42 -11.89
C ASN A 95 -9.28 -3.52 -12.29
N LEU A 96 -8.67 -4.23 -11.33
CA LEU A 96 -7.85 -5.39 -11.68
C LEU A 96 -8.74 -6.52 -12.17
N THR A 97 -8.42 -7.09 -13.32
CA THR A 97 -9.17 -8.22 -13.88
C THR A 97 -8.68 -9.53 -13.28
N VAL A 98 -9.60 -10.30 -12.70
CA VAL A 98 -9.37 -11.66 -12.21
C VAL A 98 -10.40 -12.61 -12.82
N SER A 99 -10.24 -13.91 -12.58
CA SER A 99 -11.27 -14.88 -12.93
C SER A 99 -11.57 -15.85 -11.80
N HIS A 100 -12.79 -16.35 -11.77
CA HIS A 100 -13.19 -17.48 -10.95
C HIS A 100 -13.90 -18.51 -11.83
N LYS A 101 -13.85 -19.78 -11.40
CA LYS A 101 -14.64 -20.83 -12.02
C LYS A 101 -16.05 -20.85 -11.43
N ASP A 102 -17.06 -20.67 -12.27
CA ASP A 102 -18.45 -20.85 -11.87
C ASP A 102 -18.66 -22.32 -11.44
N PRO A 103 -19.17 -22.57 -10.22
CA PRO A 103 -19.25 -23.93 -9.68
C PRO A 103 -20.36 -24.78 -10.33
N VAL A 104 -21.31 -24.16 -11.04
CA VAL A 104 -22.46 -24.83 -11.67
C VAL A 104 -22.16 -25.21 -13.12
N THR A 105 -21.66 -24.24 -13.91
CA THR A 105 -21.36 -24.37 -15.33
C THR A 105 -19.94 -24.86 -15.59
N GLY A 106 -19.03 -24.66 -14.63
CA GLY A 106 -17.60 -24.94 -14.77
C GLY A 106 -16.86 -23.97 -15.70
N LEU A 107 -17.54 -22.92 -16.19
CA LEU A 107 -16.95 -21.89 -17.03
C LEU A 107 -16.14 -20.90 -16.19
N TYR A 108 -15.14 -20.28 -16.82
CA TYR A 108 -14.39 -19.20 -16.21
C TYR A 108 -15.06 -17.87 -16.50
N GLU A 109 -15.39 -17.13 -15.45
CA GLU A 109 -15.95 -15.79 -15.54
C GLU A 109 -14.89 -14.77 -15.11
N GLN A 110 -14.88 -13.62 -15.78
CA GLN A 110 -14.00 -12.51 -15.44
C GLN A 110 -14.73 -11.48 -14.60
N GLU A 111 -14.05 -10.93 -13.62
CA GLU A 111 -14.56 -9.83 -12.79
C GLU A 111 -13.48 -8.78 -12.52
N LEU A 112 -13.92 -7.58 -12.14
CA LEU A 112 -13.07 -6.48 -11.76
C LEU A 112 -13.06 -6.35 -10.24
N VAL A 113 -11.86 -6.34 -9.65
CA VAL A 113 -11.67 -6.25 -8.21
C VAL A 113 -10.96 -4.97 -7.80
N PHE A 114 -11.24 -4.56 -6.57
CA PHE A 114 -10.60 -3.43 -5.92
C PHE A 114 -9.45 -3.92 -5.04
N VAL A 115 -8.24 -3.40 -5.22
CA VAL A 115 -7.07 -3.72 -4.39
C VAL A 115 -6.51 -2.45 -3.75
N ARG A 116 -6.07 -2.57 -2.50
CA ARG A 116 -5.47 -1.49 -1.72
C ARG A 116 -4.13 -1.92 -1.15
N LEU A 117 -3.11 -1.11 -1.38
CA LEU A 117 -1.81 -1.23 -0.72
C LEU A 117 -1.66 -0.07 0.27
N TYR A 118 -1.56 -0.38 1.55
CA TYR A 118 -1.26 0.58 2.60
C TYR A 118 0.25 0.75 2.76
N TYR A 119 0.71 1.98 2.91
CA TYR A 119 2.13 2.29 3.08
C TYR A 119 2.36 3.43 4.06
N TYR A 120 3.57 3.45 4.62
CA TYR A 120 4.11 4.55 5.41
C TYR A 120 5.11 5.34 4.57
N GLN A 121 5.32 6.63 4.84
CA GLN A 121 6.27 7.46 4.07
C GLN A 121 7.15 8.34 4.95
N SER A 122 8.22 8.88 4.36
CA SER A 122 9.11 9.83 5.03
C SER A 122 8.37 11.09 5.52
N LYS A 123 8.76 11.62 6.69
CA LYS A 123 8.04 12.69 7.40
C LYS A 123 8.05 14.05 6.68
N ASN A 124 9.01 14.27 5.77
CA ASN A 124 9.19 15.55 5.09
C ASN A 124 9.13 15.41 3.57
N ALA A 125 7.92 15.20 3.02
CA ALA A 125 7.68 15.44 1.60
C ALA A 125 8.12 16.86 1.13
N LEU A 126 8.23 17.79 2.08
CA LEU A 126 8.64 19.18 1.89
C LEU A 126 10.15 19.43 1.99
N SER A 127 10.96 18.55 2.61
CA SER A 127 12.43 18.76 2.69
C SER A 127 13.16 18.34 1.42
N HIS A 128 12.44 17.78 0.44
CA HIS A 128 12.88 17.57 -0.94
C HIS A 128 14.07 16.62 -1.16
N ILE A 129 14.61 16.00 -0.11
CA ILE A 129 15.76 15.10 -0.17
C ILE A 129 15.30 13.72 0.33
N ASN A 130 15.61 12.67 -0.44
CA ASN A 130 15.33 11.25 -0.14
C ASN A 130 13.86 10.95 0.21
N LEU A 131 12.93 11.22 -0.72
CA LEU A 131 11.54 10.80 -0.56
C LEU A 131 11.42 9.28 -0.69
N TRP A 132 10.65 8.66 0.20
CA TRP A 132 10.42 7.23 0.17
C TRP A 132 9.08 6.83 0.80
N GLY A 133 8.58 5.66 0.41
CA GLY A 133 7.45 5.00 1.06
C GLY A 133 7.63 3.49 1.19
N VAL A 134 7.23 2.94 2.33
CA VAL A 134 7.32 1.51 2.67
C VAL A 134 5.92 0.89 2.66
N GLY A 135 5.67 -0.04 1.75
CA GLY A 135 4.46 -0.85 1.69
C GLY A 135 4.32 -1.74 2.93
N LEU A 136 3.18 -1.62 3.61
CA LEU A 136 2.89 -2.23 4.90
C LEU A 136 1.87 -3.36 4.85
N TRP A 137 0.89 -3.27 3.96
CA TRP A 137 -0.18 -4.25 3.89
C TRP A 137 -0.87 -4.16 2.54
N VAL A 138 -1.38 -5.29 2.05
CA VAL A 138 -2.21 -5.32 0.85
C VAL A 138 -3.40 -6.24 1.05
N HIS A 139 -4.56 -5.80 0.56
CA HIS A 139 -5.79 -6.57 0.56
C HIS A 139 -6.67 -6.23 -0.64
N GLU A 140 -7.60 -7.12 -0.95
CA GLU A 140 -8.75 -6.81 -1.79
C GLU A 140 -9.79 -6.04 -0.96
N LYS A 141 -10.30 -4.93 -1.48
CA LYS A 141 -11.34 -4.14 -0.85
C LYS A 141 -12.70 -4.79 -1.12
N GLU A 142 -13.26 -5.35 -0.06
CA GLU A 142 -14.63 -5.85 -0.05
C GLU A 142 -15.63 -4.69 -0.09
N ILE A 143 -16.68 -4.87 -0.91
CA ILE A 143 -17.81 -3.95 -1.03
C ILE A 143 -19.07 -4.75 -0.69
N VAL A 144 -19.83 -4.30 0.30
CA VAL A 144 -21.12 -4.90 0.68
C VAL A 144 -22.25 -4.05 0.08
N PRO A 145 -22.94 -4.52 -0.98
CA PRO A 145 -23.95 -3.71 -1.66
C PRO A 145 -25.07 -3.27 -0.72
N GLY A 146 -25.39 -1.98 -0.73
CA GLY A 146 -26.41 -1.40 0.13
C GLY A 146 -26.02 -1.28 1.61
N ASN A 147 -24.79 -1.64 1.99
CA ASN A 147 -24.30 -1.53 3.36
C ASN A 147 -22.93 -0.84 3.43
N ASP A 148 -22.96 0.48 3.34
CA ASP A 148 -21.77 1.34 3.41
C ASP A 148 -21.07 1.27 4.77
N GLU A 149 -21.84 1.06 5.84
CA GLU A 149 -21.29 0.93 7.20
C GLU A 149 -20.43 -0.32 7.32
N GLU A 150 -20.93 -1.46 6.83
CA GLU A 150 -20.17 -2.71 6.85
C GLU A 150 -18.95 -2.63 5.92
N THR A 151 -19.11 -2.07 4.72
CA THR A 151 -17.98 -1.80 3.82
C THR A 151 -16.89 -0.97 4.50
N ARG A 152 -17.28 0.06 5.27
CA ARG A 152 -16.34 0.90 6.04
C ARG A 152 -15.71 0.12 7.19
N ARG A 153 -16.49 -0.70 7.91
CA ARG A 153 -16.01 -1.52 9.02
C ARG A 153 -14.95 -2.51 8.57
N LEU A 154 -15.20 -3.21 7.45
CA LEU A 154 -14.24 -4.14 6.84
C LEU A 154 -12.96 -3.41 6.39
N GLN A 155 -13.08 -2.24 5.77
CA GLN A 155 -11.91 -1.44 5.43
C GLN A 155 -11.12 -0.98 6.66
N ASN A 156 -11.79 -0.56 7.73
CA ASN A 156 -11.13 -0.14 8.97
C ASN A 156 -10.37 -1.31 9.63
N LYS A 157 -10.85 -2.55 9.50
CA LYS A 157 -10.13 -3.75 9.96
C LYS A 157 -8.80 -3.92 9.22
N GLU A 158 -8.79 -3.70 7.91
CA GLU A 158 -7.56 -3.81 7.10
C GLU A 158 -6.59 -2.65 7.36
N ILE A 159 -7.09 -1.44 7.61
CA ILE A 159 -6.27 -0.30 8.07
C ILE A 159 -5.64 -0.61 9.43
N SER A 160 -6.38 -1.25 10.34
CA SER A 160 -5.87 -1.62 11.68
C SER A 160 -4.70 -2.59 11.55
N LYS A 161 -4.78 -3.60 10.67
CA LYS A 161 -3.65 -4.50 10.37
C LYS A 161 -2.43 -3.72 9.87
N ALA A 162 -2.61 -2.78 8.94
CA ALA A 162 -1.52 -1.95 8.45
C ALA A 162 -0.87 -1.12 9.58
N ALA A 163 -1.67 -0.59 10.50
CA ALA A 163 -1.20 0.15 11.67
C ALA A 163 -0.46 -0.74 12.69
N GLU A 164 -0.90 -1.99 12.86
CA GLU A 164 -0.18 -2.99 13.65
C GLU A 164 1.18 -3.31 13.03
N TYR A 165 1.26 -3.51 11.70
CA TYR A 165 2.54 -3.69 11.01
C TYR A 165 3.48 -2.50 11.19
N HIS A 166 2.94 -1.28 11.16
CA HIS A 166 3.73 -0.08 11.44
C HIS A 166 4.26 -0.06 12.89
N SER A 167 3.43 -0.42 13.87
CA SER A 167 3.75 -0.28 15.30
C SER A 167 4.65 -1.41 15.82
N ASN A 168 4.37 -2.67 15.45
CA ASN A 168 5.08 -3.85 15.97
C ASN A 168 6.46 -4.07 15.35
N HIS A 169 6.76 -3.46 14.21
CA HIS A 169 8.04 -3.64 13.50
C HIS A 169 8.94 -2.40 13.59
N PHE A 170 8.58 -1.43 14.44
CA PHE A 170 9.35 -0.21 14.64
C PHE A 170 10.76 -0.50 15.19
N GLU A 171 10.96 -1.59 15.94
CA GLU A 171 12.28 -1.97 16.47
C GLU A 171 13.15 -2.79 15.49
N GLN A 172 12.58 -3.34 14.39
CA GLN A 172 13.27 -4.16 13.38
C GLN A 172 13.16 -3.63 11.93
N ARG A 173 12.83 -2.32 11.77
CA ARG A 173 13.00 -1.51 10.54
C ARG A 173 12.52 -2.15 9.23
N TRP A 174 11.43 -2.91 9.27
CA TRP A 174 10.80 -3.52 8.09
C TRP A 174 11.77 -4.29 7.17
N ASN A 175 12.92 -4.75 7.68
CA ASN A 175 14.00 -5.36 6.90
C ASN A 175 14.51 -4.55 5.68
N VAL A 176 14.24 -3.23 5.63
CA VAL A 176 14.74 -2.37 4.54
C VAL A 176 16.07 -1.75 4.97
N SER A 177 17.16 -2.37 4.53
CA SER A 177 18.54 -1.96 4.86
C SER A 177 18.87 -0.52 4.46
N GLU A 178 18.26 -0.08 3.36
CA GLU A 178 18.40 1.22 2.72
C GLU A 178 17.92 2.36 3.62
N LEU A 179 16.95 2.06 4.50
CA LEU A 179 16.36 3.03 5.43
C LEU A 179 17.03 3.02 6.80
N GLN A 180 18.14 2.31 6.99
CA GLN A 180 18.81 2.23 8.29
C GLN A 180 19.62 3.49 8.65
N HIS A 181 20.02 4.30 7.67
CA HIS A 181 20.87 5.50 7.85
C HIS A 181 20.07 6.79 8.13
N ASP A 182 18.88 6.95 7.54
CA ASP A 182 17.97 8.12 7.75
C ASP A 182 17.44 8.24 9.20
N GLN A 183 17.81 7.32 10.08
CA GLN A 183 17.24 7.16 11.42
C GLN A 183 18.07 7.80 12.54
N GLN A 184 19.33 8.15 12.30
CA GLN A 184 20.14 8.82 13.34
C GLN A 184 19.69 10.27 13.58
N GLU A 185 19.12 10.94 12.58
CA GLU A 185 18.68 12.34 12.71
C GLU A 185 17.28 12.50 13.34
N ASN A 186 16.46 11.44 13.36
CA ASN A 186 15.06 11.51 13.80
C ASN A 186 14.76 10.79 15.13
N GLY A 187 15.74 10.10 15.72
CA GLY A 187 15.61 9.28 16.94
C GLY A 187 15.75 10.03 18.27
N GLY A 188 15.86 11.35 18.24
CA GLY A 188 16.03 12.20 19.43
C GLY A 188 14.72 12.64 20.08
N LEU A 189 13.79 11.74 20.39
CA LEU A 189 12.70 12.02 21.33
C LEU A 189 12.33 10.71 22.04
N LYS A 190 13.08 10.45 23.13
CA LYS A 190 12.68 9.50 24.15
C LYS A 190 11.31 9.92 24.67
N TRP A 191 10.28 9.13 24.42
CA TRP A 191 9.05 9.19 25.20
C TRP A 191 9.40 8.66 26.60
N GLN A 192 9.79 9.57 27.50
CA GLN A 192 9.78 9.29 28.92
C GLN A 192 8.32 9.26 29.35
N MET A 193 7.83 8.07 29.71
CA MET A 193 6.58 7.94 30.45
C MET A 193 6.78 8.58 31.83
N ALA A 194 5.96 9.58 32.12
CA ALA A 194 5.64 10.03 33.46
C ALA A 194 4.19 9.65 33.76
#